data_AF-A0A2D4N9Z6-F1
#
_entry.id   AF-A0A2D4N9Z6-F1
#
_cell.length_a   1.000
_cell.length_b   1.000
_cell.length_c   1.000
_cell.angle_alpha   90.00
_cell.angle_beta   90.00
_cell.angle_gamma   90.00
#
_symmetry.space_group_name_H-M   'P 1'
#
loop_
_entity.id
_entity.type
_entity.pdbx_description
1 polymer ?
#
loop_
_entity_poly.entity_id
_entity_poly.type
_entity_poly.pdbx_seq_one_letter_code
_entity_poly.pdbx_strand_id
1 'polypeptide(L)'
;QREALAMMEAIVHWVREDPSELGRPQLAGAVPHDSMAIPMMLLNLVDQLSEGDVEVANRFKELDNWSAQRILSHLQRNGAAVLENVSEDGKELPGCLGRQQNPGKK
;
A
#
# COMPACT_ATOMS: atom_id res chain seq x y z
N GLN A 1 -8.36 -18.14 12.67
CA GLN A 1 -7.50 -17.90 11.49
C GLN A 1 -8.27 -17.85 10.17
N ARG A 2 -9.20 -18.76 9.86
CA ARG A 2 -9.90 -18.76 8.55
C ARG A 2 -10.55 -17.43 8.16
N GLU A 3 -11.27 -16.79 9.08
CA GLU A 3 -11.90 -15.48 8.83
C GLU A 3 -10.87 -14.37 8.57
N ALA A 4 -9.75 -14.39 9.30
CA ALA A 4 -8.67 -13.42 9.12
C ALA A 4 -7.99 -13.58 7.75
N LEU A 5 -7.79 -14.82 7.29
CA LEU A 5 -7.26 -15.10 5.95
C LEU A 5 -8.24 -14.67 4.85
N ALA A 6 -9.53 -14.95 5.02
CA ALA A 6 -10.55 -14.50 4.06
C ALA A 6 -10.63 -12.97 3.99
N MET A 7 -10.54 -12.28 5.13
CA MET A 7 -10.47 -10.82 5.17
C MET A 7 -9.19 -10.29 4.50
N MET A 8 -8.05 -10.93 4.73
CA MET A 8 -6.80 -10.56 4.07
C MET A 8 -6.90 -10.67 2.55
N GLU A 9 -7.49 -11.74 2.03
CA GLU A 9 -7.73 -11.92 0.60
C GLU A 9 -8.65 -10.84 0.02
N ALA A 10 -9.72 -10.47 0.73
CA ALA A 10 -10.60 -9.37 0.32
C ALA A 10 -9.86 -8.02 0.28
N ILE A 11 -9.04 -7.72 1.30
CA ILE A 11 -8.22 -6.51 1.33
C ILE A 11 -7.24 -6.48 0.14
N VAL A 12 -6.59 -7.60 -0.17
CA VAL A 12 -5.67 -7.71 -1.31
C VAL A 12 -6.40 -7.45 -2.62
N HIS A 13 -7.58 -8.02 -2.81
CA HIS A 13 -8.40 -7.79 -4.00
C HIS A 13 -8.78 -6.30 -4.12
N TRP A 14 -9.23 -5.66 -3.04
CA TRP A 14 -9.60 -4.25 -3.07
C TRP A 14 -8.44 -3.31 -3.37
N VAL A 15 -7.24 -3.65 -2.90
CA VAL A 15 -6.05 -2.82 -3.12
C VAL A 15 -5.45 -3.03 -4.51
N ARG A 16 -5.41 -4.27 -5.01
CA ARG A 16 -4.69 -4.60 -6.25
C ARG A 16 -5.57 -4.62 -7.50
N GLU A 17 -6.86 -4.87 -7.34
CA GLU A 17 -7.73 -5.22 -8.46
C GLU A 17 -8.95 -4.29 -8.57
N ASP A 18 -9.75 -4.17 -7.51
CA ASP A 18 -10.99 -3.38 -7.58
C ASP A 18 -11.38 -2.70 -6.25
N PRO A 19 -11.25 -1.36 -6.15
CA PRO A 19 -11.67 -0.61 -4.97
C PRO A 19 -13.18 -0.28 -4.95
N SER A 20 -13.98 -0.75 -5.91
CA SER A 20 -15.39 -0.34 -6.06
C SER A 20 -16.25 -0.64 -4.82
N GLU A 21 -15.97 -1.74 -4.13
CA GLU A 21 -16.66 -2.16 -2.91
C GLU A 21 -16.34 -1.29 -1.68
N LEU A 22 -15.30 -0.44 -1.75
CA LEU A 22 -14.90 0.47 -0.67
C LEU A 22 -15.73 1.76 -0.61
N GLY A 23 -16.68 1.94 -1.54
CA GLY A 23 -17.71 2.99 -1.47
C GLY A 23 -17.24 4.40 -1.83
N ARG A 24 -16.10 4.55 -2.52
CA ARG A 24 -15.61 5.84 -3.02
C ARG A 24 -15.31 5.79 -4.53
N PRO A 25 -16.33 6.02 -5.39
CA PRO A 25 -16.12 6.12 -6.82
C PRO A 25 -15.14 7.25 -7.16
N GLN A 26 -14.17 6.96 -8.02
CA GLN A 26 -13.20 7.96 -8.46
C GLN A 26 -13.86 8.94 -9.43
N LEU A 27 -13.89 10.21 -9.05
CA LEU A 27 -14.41 11.28 -9.90
C LEU A 27 -13.39 11.66 -10.97
N ALA A 28 -13.84 12.12 -12.13
CA ALA A 28 -12.99 12.45 -13.27
C ALA A 28 -11.88 13.51 -12.98
N GLY A 29 -12.05 14.31 -11.93
CA GLY A 29 -11.06 15.31 -11.49
C GLY A 29 -10.08 14.83 -10.41
N ALA A 30 -10.25 13.62 -9.87
CA ALA A 30 -9.36 13.07 -8.86
C ALA A 30 -8.11 12.50 -9.50
N VAL A 31 -6.93 12.99 -9.11
CA VAL A 31 -5.64 12.45 -9.58
C VAL A 31 -5.43 11.07 -8.95
N PRO A 32 -5.29 10.00 -9.75
CA PRO A 32 -4.90 8.69 -9.24
C PRO A 32 -3.56 8.76 -8.53
N HIS A 33 -3.49 8.17 -7.34
CA HIS A 33 -2.27 8.17 -6.53
C HIS A 33 -2.25 6.95 -5.63
N ASP A 34 -1.04 6.48 -5.36
CA ASP A 34 -0.75 5.49 -4.35
C ASP A 34 -0.46 6.22 -3.03
N SER A 35 -1.07 5.75 -1.93
CA SER A 35 -0.87 6.31 -0.59
C SER A 35 -0.05 5.35 0.23
N MET A 36 1.06 5.84 0.82
CA MET A 36 2.03 5.01 1.54
C MET A 36 1.41 4.18 2.68
N ALA A 37 0.30 4.65 3.26
CA ALA A 37 -0.42 3.93 4.30
C ALA A 37 -0.90 2.54 3.83
N ILE A 38 -1.28 2.40 2.56
CA ILE A 38 -1.82 1.15 2.02
C ILE A 38 -0.78 0.02 2.04
N PRO A 39 0.39 0.15 1.39
CA PRO A 39 1.40 -0.90 1.43
C PRO A 39 2.01 -1.08 2.83
N MET A 40 2.12 -0.02 3.65
CA MET A 40 2.54 -0.18 5.06
C MET A 40 1.59 -1.07 5.87
N MET A 41 0.27 -0.84 5.74
CA MET A 41 -0.72 -1.65 6.44
C MET A 41 -0.77 -3.08 5.92
N LEU A 42 -0.65 -3.28 4.60
CA LEU A 42 -0.56 -4.62 4.02
C LEU A 42 0.67 -5.38 4.53
N LEU A 43 1.83 -4.74 4.56
CA LEU A 43 3.05 -5.35 5.07
C LEU A 43 2.89 -5.78 6.54
N ASN A 44 2.32 -4.91 7.37
CA ASN A 44 2.02 -5.24 8.77
C ASN A 44 1.02 -6.40 8.91
N LEU A 45 -0.01 -6.47 8.06
CA LEU A 45 -0.95 -7.61 8.07
C LEU A 45 -0.28 -8.92 7.65
N VAL A 46 0.62 -8.88 6.66
CA VAL A 46 1.40 -10.07 6.25
C VAL A 46 2.26 -10.56 7.41
N ASP A 47 2.99 -9.67 8.08
CA ASP A 47 3.83 -10.01 9.24
C ASP A 47 3.00 -10.65 10.36
N GLN A 48 1.89 -10.02 10.75
CA GLN A 48 1.00 -10.51 11.82
C GLN A 48 0.37 -11.87 11.51
N LEU A 49 -0.04 -12.12 10.25
CA LEU A 49 -0.66 -13.38 9.87
C LEU A 49 0.35 -14.52 9.68
N SER A 50 1.60 -14.17 9.37
CA SER A 50 2.68 -15.12 9.13
C SER A 50 3.44 -15.51 10.40
N GLU A 51 3.21 -14.81 11.52
CA GLU A 51 3.89 -15.07 12.79
C GLU A 51 3.69 -16.51 13.25
N GLY A 52 4.78 -17.30 13.22
CA GLY A 52 4.76 -18.71 13.61
C GLY A 52 4.13 -19.67 12.59
N ASP A 53 3.74 -19.20 11.40
CA ASP A 53 3.09 -19.99 10.36
C ASP A 53 3.83 -19.86 9.00
N VAL A 54 4.66 -20.86 8.72
CA VAL A 54 5.49 -20.91 7.49
C VAL A 54 4.65 -21.09 6.22
N GLU A 55 3.49 -21.73 6.31
CA GLU A 55 2.61 -21.92 5.15
C GLU A 55 2.00 -20.59 4.74
N VAL A 56 1.49 -19.83 5.72
CA VAL A 56 0.95 -18.48 5.52
C VAL A 56 2.04 -17.50 5.06
N ALA A 57 3.23 -17.58 5.66
CA ALA A 57 4.38 -16.76 5.24
C ALA A 57 4.73 -16.98 3.77
N ASN A 58 4.78 -18.24 3.31
CA ASN A 58 5.04 -18.55 1.92
C ASN A 58 3.91 -18.11 0.99
N ARG A 59 2.65 -18.24 1.44
CA ARG A 59 1.47 -17.81 0.69
C ARG A 59 1.49 -16.31 0.38
N PHE A 60 1.88 -15.47 1.34
CA PHE A 60 1.88 -14.02 1.19
C PHE A 60 3.23 -13.40 0.83
N LYS A 61 4.24 -14.22 0.53
CA LYS A 61 5.59 -13.75 0.19
C LYS A 61 5.65 -12.78 -0.99
N GLU A 62 4.82 -12.97 -2.02
CA GLU A 62 4.76 -12.02 -3.14
C GLU A 62 4.22 -10.67 -2.67
N LEU A 63 3.19 -10.68 -1.83
CA LEU A 63 2.55 -9.48 -1.31
C LEU A 63 3.47 -8.71 -0.35
N ASP A 64 4.26 -9.41 0.46
CA ASP A 64 5.32 -8.84 1.29
C ASP A 64 6.31 -8.02 0.43
N ASN A 65 6.88 -8.66 -0.60
CA ASN A 65 7.81 -8.02 -1.53
C ASN A 65 7.17 -6.85 -2.27
N TRP A 66 5.93 -7.02 -2.76
CA TRP A 66 5.20 -5.97 -3.45
C TRP A 66 4.97 -4.76 -2.54
N SER A 67 4.56 -4.99 -1.30
CA SER A 67 4.32 -3.94 -0.31
C SER A 67 5.62 -3.19 0.03
N ALA A 68 6.72 -3.91 0.24
CA ALA A 68 8.02 -3.30 0.47
C ALA A 68 8.49 -2.44 -0.73
N GLN A 69 8.35 -2.95 -1.96
CA GLN A 69 8.67 -2.19 -3.17
C GLN A 69 7.82 -0.93 -3.33
N ARG A 70 6.52 -1.01 -3.00
CA ARG A 70 5.60 0.13 -3.04
C ARG A 70 6.00 1.18 -2.01
N ILE A 71 6.28 0.81 -0.76
CA ILE A 71 6.79 1.72 0.27
C ILE A 71 8.08 2.40 -0.22
N LEU A 72 9.02 1.64 -0.80
CA LEU A 72 10.27 2.21 -1.33
C LEU A 72 10.04 3.21 -2.48
N SER A 73 8.97 3.05 -3.26
CA SER A 73 8.61 4.02 -4.31
C SER A 73 8.19 5.38 -3.74
N HIS A 74 7.84 5.48 -2.46
CA HIS A 74 7.58 6.77 -1.80
C HIS A 74 8.85 7.55 -1.45
N LEU A 75 10.04 6.92 -1.58
CA LEU A 75 11.32 7.58 -1.41
C LEU A 75 11.70 8.36 -2.68
N GLN A 76 11.50 9.67 -2.64
CA GLN A 76 11.63 10.57 -3.78
C GLN A 76 12.83 11.51 -3.62
N ARG A 77 13.13 12.26 -4.68
CA ARG A 77 14.20 13.28 -4.70
C ARG A 77 15.55 12.70 -4.29
N ASN A 78 15.91 11.57 -4.91
CA ASN A 78 17.16 10.83 -4.66
C ASN A 78 17.36 10.47 -3.18
N GLY A 79 16.29 10.07 -2.48
CA GLY A 79 16.39 9.67 -1.08
C GLY A 79 16.18 10.78 -0.06
N ALA A 80 16.02 12.03 -0.50
CA ALA A 80 15.91 13.18 0.41
C ALA A 80 14.50 13.37 1.01
N ALA A 81 13.47 12.75 0.42
CA ALA A 81 12.08 12.94 0.83
C ALA A 81 11.31 11.62 0.81
N VAL A 82 10.46 11.41 1.83
CA VAL A 82 9.43 10.37 1.81
C VAL A 82 8.10 11.09 1.64
N LEU A 83 7.42 10.84 0.52
CA LEU A 83 6.16 11.51 0.17
C LEU A 83 4.98 10.59 0.49
N GLU A 84 3.92 11.14 1.07
CA GLU A 84 2.73 10.35 1.43
C GLU A 84 2.03 9.77 0.20
N ASN A 85 2.05 10.52 -0.91
CA ASN A 85 1.35 10.18 -2.13
C ASN A 85 2.30 10.26 -3.32
N VAL A 86 2.29 9.22 -4.14
CA VAL A 86 2.98 9.16 -5.43
C VAL A 86 1.99 8.73 -6.50
N SER A 87 2.30 8.89 -7.78
CA SER A 87 1.51 8.27 -8.84
C SER A 87 1.60 6.75 -8.76
N GLU A 88 0.72 6.04 -9.47
CA GLU A 88 0.69 4.57 -9.50
C GLU A 88 1.99 3.94 -10.06
N ASP A 89 2.76 4.71 -10.83
CA ASP A 89 4.10 4.35 -11.34
C ASP A 89 5.25 4.83 -10.42
N GLY A 90 4.95 5.32 -9.22
CA GLY A 90 5.92 5.65 -8.18
C GLY A 90 6.65 6.98 -8.38
N LYS A 91 6.02 7.96 -9.04
CA LYS A 91 6.62 9.29 -9.26
C LYS A 91 5.98 10.37 -8.38
N GLU A 92 6.77 11.38 -8.05
CA GLU A 92 6.28 12.56 -7.34
C GLU A 92 5.15 13.27 -8.12
N LEU A 93 4.05 13.55 -7.43
CA LEU A 93 2.92 14.28 -7.96
C LEU A 93 3.12 15.80 -7.82
N PRO A 94 2.51 16.63 -8.69
CA PRO A 94 2.51 18.07 -8.50
C PRO A 94 1.59 18.51 -7.35
N GLY A 95 1.69 19.79 -6.96
CA GLY A 95 0.76 20.40 -6.02
C GLY A 95 0.94 19.98 -4.56
N CYS A 96 -0.02 20.33 -3.71
CA CYS A 96 0.06 20.03 -2.28
C CYS A 96 0.02 18.52 -1.99
N LEU A 97 -0.73 17.76 -2.80
CA LEU A 97 -0.89 16.32 -2.64
C LEU A 97 0.45 15.57 -2.73
N GLY A 98 1.27 15.90 -3.73
CA GLY A 98 2.59 15.26 -3.91
C GLY A 98 3.68 15.83 -3.03
N ARG A 99 3.52 17.04 -2.45
CA ARG A 99 4.49 17.58 -1.48
C ARG A 99 4.25 17.10 -0.05
N GLN A 100 3.13 16.42 0.20
CA GLN A 100 2.74 16.00 1.54
C GLN A 100 3.74 14.98 2.10
N GLN A 101 4.19 15.23 3.33
CA GLN A 101 5.00 14.29 4.12
C GLN A 101 4.35 14.14 5.49
N ASN A 102 4.34 12.92 6.03
CA ASN A 102 3.96 12.68 7.41
C ASN A 102 5.15 12.04 8.15
N PRO A 103 5.94 12.82 8.90
CA PRO A 103 7.14 12.29 9.56
C PRO A 103 6.87 11.13 10.52
N GLY A 104 5.68 11.06 11.13
CA GLY A 104 5.32 9.95 12.02
C GLY A 104 5.02 8.62 11.31
N LYS A 105 5.03 8.60 9.97
CA LYS A 105 4.94 7.38 9.16
C LYS A 105 6.29 6.95 8.57
N LYS A 106 7.38 7.62 8.95
CA LYS A 106 8.75 7.18 8.64
C LYS A 106 9.25 6.18 9.67
#